data_AF-A0A8T2YM22-F1
#
_entry.id   AF-A0A8T2YM22-F1
#
_cell.length_a   1.000
_cell.length_b   1.000
_cell.length_c   1.000
_cell.angle_alpha   90.00
_cell.angle_beta   90.00
_cell.angle_gamma   90.00
#
_symmetry.space_group_name_H-M   'P 1'
#
loop_
_entity.id
_entity.type
_entity.pdbx_description
1 polymer ?
#
loop_
_entity_poly.entity_id
_entity_poly.type
_entity_poly.pdbx_seq_one_letter_code
_entity_poly.pdbx_strand_id
1 'polypeptide(L)'
;MAPPNDPKQSESGSGSGSGGGFFASIASSLSNFGTAMTRSVNGLVPYEGLEVVNPEGGTEDAEEEASKGRWKQEDRDSYWKMMQKYVGSDVTSMVTLPVLIFEPMSMLQKMAELMEYSHLLDLADECEDPYMRLVYSASFFISVYYAFQRTWKPFNPILGETYELTNHGNLTFISEQVSHHPPISAGHAENEHFTYDITSKVKTKFLGNSIEIYPLGRTRVTLKRDGVILDLVPPLTKVSNLIFGRTWIDSPGEMVLTNMTTGDKVVLYFQPCGWFGYGYFTF
;
A
#
# COMPACT_ATOMS: atom_id res chain seq x y z
N MET A 1 -46.28 -50.49 53.47
CA MET A 1 -45.72 -49.71 54.59
C MET A 1 -45.41 -48.32 54.07
N ALA A 2 -46.25 -47.33 54.40
CA ALA A 2 -45.86 -45.92 54.51
C ALA A 2 -45.48 -45.70 55.99
N PRO A 3 -44.63 -44.70 56.35
CA PRO A 3 -45.04 -43.28 56.42
C PRO A 3 -43.84 -42.31 56.12
N PRO A 4 -43.81 -41.03 56.56
CA PRO A 4 -44.42 -39.88 55.87
C PRO A 4 -43.50 -38.63 55.67
N ASN A 5 -44.09 -37.61 55.06
CA ASN A 5 -43.65 -36.27 54.59
C ASN A 5 -42.92 -35.30 55.57
N ASP A 6 -41.94 -34.56 54.98
CA ASP A 6 -41.62 -33.09 54.98
C ASP A 6 -41.50 -32.26 56.30
N PRO A 7 -40.76 -31.10 56.35
CA PRO A 7 -40.61 -30.09 55.28
C PRO A 7 -39.29 -29.25 55.15
N LYS A 8 -39.13 -28.65 53.96
CA LYS A 8 -38.52 -27.35 53.58
C LYS A 8 -37.14 -26.92 54.16
N GLN A 9 -36.16 -26.74 53.26
CA GLN A 9 -35.42 -25.49 53.13
C GLN A 9 -34.76 -25.34 51.75
N SER A 10 -34.65 -24.07 51.35
CA SER A 10 -34.19 -23.51 50.08
C SER A 10 -32.72 -23.79 49.76
N GLU A 11 -32.40 -24.03 48.48
CA GLU A 11 -31.30 -23.37 47.79
C GLU A 11 -31.36 -23.57 46.27
N SER A 12 -30.98 -22.51 45.56
CA SER A 12 -31.08 -22.32 44.12
C SER A 12 -30.07 -23.18 43.35
N GLY A 13 -30.56 -23.99 42.43
CA GLY A 13 -29.75 -24.66 41.41
C GLY A 13 -30.50 -24.77 40.08
N SER A 14 -30.05 -24.02 39.09
CA SER A 14 -30.27 -24.35 37.67
C SER A 14 -29.04 -23.91 36.88
N GLY A 15 -28.42 -24.87 36.20
CA GLY A 15 -27.27 -24.63 35.33
C GLY A 15 -27.66 -24.13 33.95
N SER A 16 -26.69 -23.57 33.24
CA SER A 16 -26.50 -23.76 31.79
C SER A 16 -25.06 -23.34 31.43
N GLY A 17 -24.40 -24.14 30.59
CA GLY A 17 -22.98 -24.00 30.30
C GLY A 17 -22.62 -22.90 29.31
N SER A 18 -21.33 -22.62 29.20
CA SER A 18 -20.57 -22.56 27.94
C SER A 18 -19.12 -22.23 28.27
N GLY A 19 -18.19 -22.88 27.56
CA GLY A 19 -16.77 -22.60 27.67
C GLY A 19 -16.42 -21.27 27.01
N GLY A 20 -15.59 -20.50 27.70
CA GLY A 20 -14.74 -19.46 27.14
C GLY A 20 -13.47 -19.48 28.01
N GLY A 21 -12.28 -19.75 27.50
CA GLY A 21 -11.76 -19.41 26.19
C GLY A 21 -10.62 -18.45 26.44
N PHE A 22 -9.41 -18.93 26.18
CA PHE A 22 -8.05 -18.40 26.39
C PHE A 22 -7.77 -16.95 25.91
N PHE A 23 -8.79 -16.16 25.55
CA PHE A 23 -8.68 -14.82 24.97
C PHE A 23 -8.81 -13.67 25.98
N ALA A 24 -9.26 -13.94 27.22
CA ALA A 24 -9.46 -12.88 28.21
C ALA A 24 -8.17 -12.37 28.89
N SER A 25 -7.05 -13.09 28.80
CA SER A 25 -5.80 -12.74 29.49
C SER A 25 -4.80 -11.90 28.67
N ILE A 26 -5.01 -11.74 27.35
CA ILE A 26 -4.14 -10.92 26.48
C ILE A 26 -4.54 -9.43 26.52
N ALA A 27 -5.80 -9.13 26.87
CA ALA A 27 -6.33 -7.77 26.87
C ALA A 27 -5.79 -6.88 28.01
N SER A 28 -5.18 -7.44 29.05
CA SER A 28 -4.71 -6.67 30.22
C SER A 28 -3.23 -6.25 30.16
N SER A 29 -2.44 -6.77 29.22
CA SER A 29 -1.01 -6.40 29.09
C SER A 29 -0.74 -5.32 28.03
N LEU A 30 -1.72 -4.97 27.18
CA LEU A 30 -1.55 -3.97 26.11
C LEU A 30 -1.92 -2.54 26.55
N SER A 31 -2.59 -2.35 27.69
CA SER A 31 -3.01 -1.02 28.14
C SER A 31 -1.88 -0.17 28.77
N ASN A 32 -0.75 -0.78 29.14
CA ASN A 32 0.35 -0.09 29.82
C ASN A 32 1.57 0.23 28.93
N PHE A 33 1.56 -0.10 27.64
CA PHE A 33 2.67 0.21 26.72
C PHE A 33 2.47 1.55 25.97
N GLY A 34 1.25 2.11 25.98
CA GLY A 34 0.89 3.30 25.20
C GLY A 34 1.40 4.65 25.71
N THR A 35 1.94 4.72 26.93
CA THR A 35 2.22 6.03 27.60
C THR A 35 3.71 6.37 27.67
N ALA A 36 4.62 5.49 27.23
CA ALA A 36 6.07 5.68 27.42
C ALA A 36 6.88 6.04 26.16
N MET A 37 6.25 6.13 24.98
CA MET A 37 6.96 6.41 23.71
C MET A 37 6.80 7.86 23.19
N THR A 38 6.19 8.77 23.96
CA THR A 38 5.94 10.16 23.52
C THR A 38 7.09 11.13 23.81
N ARG A 39 8.27 10.66 24.24
CA ARG A 39 9.43 11.53 24.46
C ARG A 39 10.71 10.89 23.97
N SER A 40 11.02 11.10 22.68
CA SER A 40 12.32 11.57 22.18
C SER A 40 12.56 11.15 20.73
N VAL A 41 12.02 11.90 19.75
CA VAL A 41 12.69 12.14 18.44
C VAL A 41 12.19 13.48 17.88
N ASN A 42 12.60 14.59 18.49
CA ASN A 42 12.54 15.91 17.85
C ASN A 42 13.97 16.28 17.46
N GLY A 43 14.40 15.86 16.28
CA GLY A 43 15.77 16.09 15.84
C GLY A 43 16.03 15.58 14.44
N LEU A 44 15.77 16.46 13.46
CA LEU A 44 16.17 16.42 12.05
C LEU A 44 15.35 15.48 11.13
N VAL A 45 14.74 16.12 10.12
CA VAL A 45 13.85 15.64 9.03
C VAL A 45 12.36 15.54 9.42
N PRO A 46 11.47 16.40 8.89
CA PRO A 46 10.05 16.33 9.18
C PRO A 46 9.41 15.24 8.32
N TYR A 47 9.27 14.03 8.86
CA TYR A 47 8.32 13.04 8.36
C TYR A 47 6.90 13.40 8.83
N GLU A 48 6.38 14.55 8.41
CA GLU A 48 5.01 15.04 8.67
C GLU A 48 3.94 14.31 7.82
N GLY A 49 4.18 13.06 7.42
CA GLY A 49 3.43 12.38 6.35
C GLY A 49 2.52 11.23 6.77
N LEU A 50 2.51 10.84 8.05
CA LEU A 50 1.77 9.66 8.53
C LEU A 50 0.79 10.05 9.65
N GLU A 51 -0.17 10.92 9.35
CA GLU A 51 -1.36 11.07 10.21
C GLU A 51 -2.51 10.26 9.62
N VAL A 52 -3.09 9.38 10.45
CA VAL A 52 -4.23 8.52 10.09
C VAL A 52 -5.43 9.40 9.74
N VAL A 53 -5.87 9.37 8.48
CA VAL A 53 -7.11 10.01 8.03
C VAL A 53 -8.28 9.26 8.66
N ASN A 54 -9.30 9.97 9.14
CA ASN A 54 -10.47 9.38 9.77
C ASN A 54 -11.17 8.41 8.79
N PRO A 55 -11.18 7.09 9.06
CA PRO A 55 -11.75 6.09 8.16
C PRO A 55 -13.28 6.20 8.04
N GLU A 56 -13.94 6.91 8.97
CA GLU A 56 -15.40 7.10 8.98
C GLU A 56 -15.86 8.28 8.12
N GLY A 57 -14.96 9.14 7.62
CA GLY A 57 -15.25 10.19 6.64
C GLY A 57 -16.40 11.14 7.00
N GLY A 58 -16.30 11.82 8.14
CA GLY A 58 -17.24 12.87 8.55
C GLY A 58 -17.01 14.20 7.82
N THR A 59 -17.95 15.14 7.93
CA THR A 59 -17.76 16.54 7.48
C THR A 59 -17.23 17.44 8.59
N GLU A 60 -17.10 16.92 9.82
CA GLU A 60 -16.74 17.68 11.02
C GLU A 60 -15.30 18.21 10.98
N ASP A 61 -14.41 17.53 10.28
CA ASP A 61 -13.00 17.88 10.05
C ASP A 61 -12.74 18.48 8.65
N ALA A 62 -13.77 18.62 7.80
CA ALA A 62 -13.61 19.05 6.42
C ALA A 62 -13.00 20.45 6.26
N GLU A 63 -13.39 21.40 7.12
CA GLU A 63 -12.82 22.76 7.11
C GLU A 63 -11.38 22.78 7.63
N GLU A 64 -11.06 21.96 8.63
CA GLU A 64 -9.71 21.84 9.19
C GLU A 64 -8.77 21.16 8.20
N GLU A 65 -9.17 20.04 7.60
CA GLU A 65 -8.40 19.31 6.57
C GLU A 65 -8.22 20.13 5.28
N ALA A 66 -9.17 21.00 4.95
CA ALA A 66 -9.02 21.95 3.84
C ALA A 66 -7.95 23.02 4.13
N SER A 67 -7.75 23.37 5.40
CA SER A 67 -6.74 24.32 5.86
C SER A 67 -5.34 23.68 5.99
N LYS A 68 -5.26 22.35 6.20
CA LYS A 68 -4.02 21.54 6.22
C LYS A 68 -3.45 21.24 4.81
N GLY A 69 -3.63 22.18 3.88
CA GLY A 69 -3.10 22.05 2.53
C GLY A 69 -1.56 22.02 2.51
N ARG A 70 -0.99 21.32 1.52
CA ARG A 70 0.47 21.19 1.33
C ARG A 70 1.21 22.52 1.14
N TRP A 71 0.50 23.57 0.74
CA TRP A 71 1.06 24.82 0.25
C TRP A 71 0.61 26.01 1.10
N LYS A 72 1.54 26.94 1.37
CA LYS A 72 1.18 28.29 1.82
C LYS A 72 0.31 28.95 0.75
N GLN A 73 -0.59 29.84 1.18
CA GLN A 73 -1.59 30.43 0.28
C GLN A 73 -0.98 31.13 -0.95
N GLU A 74 0.11 31.87 -0.76
CA GLU A 74 0.83 32.57 -1.84
C GLU A 74 1.47 31.59 -2.84
N ASP A 75 2.08 30.52 -2.34
CA ASP A 75 2.67 29.46 -3.15
C ASP A 75 1.58 28.73 -3.93
N ARG A 76 0.46 28.40 -3.29
CA ARG A 76 -0.67 27.67 -3.89
C ARG A 76 -1.19 28.35 -5.16
N ASP A 77 -1.41 29.66 -5.11
CA ASP A 77 -1.93 30.41 -6.25
C ASP A 77 -0.91 30.48 -7.40
N SER A 78 0.38 30.54 -7.08
CA SER A 78 1.48 30.46 -8.06
C SER A 78 1.54 29.08 -8.72
N TYR A 79 1.50 28.01 -7.92
CA TYR A 79 1.47 26.62 -8.40
C TYR A 79 0.25 26.34 -9.28
N TRP A 80 -0.94 26.81 -8.87
CA TRP A 80 -2.15 26.67 -9.68
C TRP A 80 -1.99 27.34 -11.05
N LYS A 81 -1.52 28.60 -11.09
CA LYS A 81 -1.27 29.31 -12.35
C LYS A 81 -0.27 28.58 -13.25
N MET A 82 0.74 27.95 -12.68
CA MET A 82 1.72 27.15 -13.42
C MET A 82 1.12 25.84 -13.96
N MET A 83 0.33 25.14 -13.15
CA MET A 83 -0.15 23.78 -13.45
C MET A 83 -1.42 23.76 -14.31
N GLN A 84 -2.32 24.74 -14.17
CA GLN A 84 -3.62 24.77 -14.86
C GLN A 84 -3.51 24.66 -16.39
N LYS A 85 -2.41 25.16 -16.98
CA LYS A 85 -2.16 25.10 -18.43
C LYS A 85 -1.90 23.67 -18.94
N TYR A 86 -1.67 22.73 -18.04
CA TYR A 86 -1.34 21.35 -18.36
C TYR A 86 -2.47 20.36 -18.05
N VAL A 87 -3.66 20.82 -17.68
CA VAL A 87 -4.81 19.94 -17.47
C VAL A 87 -5.04 19.09 -18.73
N GLY A 88 -5.16 17.77 -18.53
CA GLY A 88 -5.26 16.76 -19.57
C GLY A 88 -3.92 16.22 -20.10
N SER A 89 -2.78 16.81 -19.71
CA SER A 89 -1.45 16.40 -20.19
C SER A 89 -0.81 15.31 -19.33
N ASP A 90 0.20 14.63 -19.90
CA ASP A 90 1.06 13.68 -19.17
C ASP A 90 2.17 14.45 -18.43
N VAL A 91 2.15 14.46 -17.10
CA VAL A 91 3.12 15.22 -16.28
C VAL A 91 4.51 14.61 -16.28
N THR A 92 4.66 13.35 -16.66
CA THR A 92 6.00 12.73 -16.81
C THR A 92 6.79 13.38 -17.94
N SER A 93 6.09 14.00 -18.91
CA SER A 93 6.67 14.74 -20.02
C SER A 93 7.00 16.21 -19.70
N MET A 94 6.67 16.69 -18.49
CA MET A 94 6.97 18.08 -18.09
C MET A 94 8.43 18.23 -17.68
N VAL A 95 9.11 19.17 -18.33
CA VAL A 95 10.56 19.38 -18.21
C VAL A 95 11.00 19.89 -16.84
N THR A 96 10.13 20.60 -16.09
CA THR A 96 10.51 21.18 -14.79
C THR A 96 9.35 21.18 -13.80
N LEU A 97 9.49 20.41 -12.72
CA LEU A 97 8.68 20.53 -11.51
C LEU A 97 9.59 20.97 -10.35
N PRO A 98 9.12 21.77 -9.38
CA PRO A 98 9.95 22.23 -8.27
C PRO A 98 10.42 21.10 -7.36
N VAL A 99 11.68 21.13 -6.91
CA VAL A 99 12.28 20.06 -6.08
C VAL A 99 11.49 19.77 -4.80
N LEU A 100 10.77 20.77 -4.30
CA LEU A 100 9.93 20.67 -3.11
C LEU A 100 8.85 19.58 -3.22
N ILE A 101 8.44 19.17 -4.43
CA ILE A 101 7.45 18.09 -4.57
C ILE A 101 8.04 16.68 -4.58
N PHE A 102 9.37 16.56 -4.53
CA PHE A 102 10.08 15.30 -4.67
C PHE A 102 10.44 14.68 -3.32
N GLU A 103 10.46 13.36 -3.28
CA GLU A 103 11.16 12.61 -2.22
C GLU A 103 12.61 12.36 -2.63
N PRO A 104 13.54 12.18 -1.68
CA PRO A 104 14.96 11.94 -1.96
C PRO A 104 15.22 10.49 -2.42
N MET A 105 14.40 9.98 -3.34
CA MET A 105 14.53 8.64 -3.92
C MET A 105 14.26 8.67 -5.42
N SER A 106 15.02 7.92 -6.22
CA SER A 106 14.72 7.72 -7.64
C SER A 106 13.67 6.62 -7.84
N MET A 107 13.03 6.59 -9.01
CA MET A 107 12.06 5.53 -9.33
C MET A 107 12.69 4.13 -9.22
N LEU A 108 13.99 3.98 -9.48
CA LEU A 108 14.69 2.70 -9.37
C LEU A 108 14.76 2.21 -7.92
N GLN A 109 14.95 3.13 -6.98
CA GLN A 109 14.92 2.84 -5.54
C GLN A 109 13.50 2.49 -5.08
N LYS A 110 12.49 3.21 -5.59
CA LYS A 110 11.07 2.90 -5.32
C LYS A 110 10.68 1.50 -5.79
N MET A 111 11.23 1.03 -6.90
CA MET A 111 11.01 -0.34 -7.37
C MET A 111 11.61 -1.38 -6.44
N ALA A 112 12.73 -1.07 -5.78
CA ALA A 112 13.35 -1.99 -4.82
C ALA A 112 12.51 -2.11 -3.54
N GLU A 113 11.82 -1.06 -3.13
CA GLU A 113 10.94 -1.08 -1.94
C GLU A 113 9.73 -2.02 -2.08
N LEU A 114 9.37 -2.39 -3.32
CA LEU A 114 8.36 -3.43 -3.56
C LEU A 114 8.74 -4.77 -2.91
N MET A 115 10.04 -4.97 -2.64
CA MET A 115 10.57 -6.20 -2.06
C MET A 115 10.54 -6.23 -0.52
N GLU A 116 10.03 -5.19 0.16
CA GLU A 116 10.00 -5.12 1.64
C GLU A 116 9.36 -6.36 2.30
N TYR A 117 8.32 -6.90 1.67
CA TYR A 117 7.59 -8.08 2.15
C TYR A 117 7.82 -9.31 1.26
N SER A 118 9.00 -9.43 0.63
CA SER A 118 9.33 -10.52 -0.30
C SER A 118 9.21 -11.92 0.31
N HIS A 119 9.35 -12.06 1.64
CA HIS A 119 9.16 -13.33 2.35
C HIS A 119 7.79 -13.97 2.12
N LEU A 120 6.76 -13.20 1.73
CA LEU A 120 5.45 -13.73 1.35
C LEU A 120 5.54 -14.61 0.09
N LEU A 121 6.48 -14.32 -0.82
CA LEU A 121 6.72 -15.16 -2.00
C LEU A 121 7.48 -16.44 -1.64
N ASP A 122 8.34 -16.41 -0.62
CA ASP A 122 8.99 -17.61 -0.09
C ASP A 122 7.94 -18.57 0.48
N LEU A 123 7.01 -18.04 1.29
CA LEU A 123 5.86 -18.80 1.79
C LEU A 123 4.98 -19.34 0.66
N ALA A 124 4.81 -18.59 -0.43
CA ALA A 124 4.06 -19.04 -1.60
C ALA A 124 4.75 -20.21 -2.31
N ASP A 125 6.07 -20.14 -2.49
CA ASP A 125 6.88 -21.19 -3.11
C ASP A 125 6.89 -22.47 -2.27
N GLU A 126 6.96 -22.36 -0.94
CA GLU A 126 6.91 -23.49 0.00
C GLU A 126 5.50 -24.09 0.16
N CYS A 127 4.44 -23.37 -0.22
CA CYS A 127 3.07 -23.83 -0.02
C CYS A 127 2.69 -24.96 -0.98
N GLU A 128 2.28 -26.11 -0.45
CA GLU A 128 1.81 -27.26 -1.24
C GLU A 128 0.43 -27.04 -1.84
N ASP A 129 -0.48 -26.37 -1.11
CA ASP A 129 -1.83 -26.05 -1.61
C ASP A 129 -1.76 -24.92 -2.65
N PRO A 130 -2.15 -25.17 -3.91
CA PRO A 130 -2.10 -24.17 -4.97
C PRO A 130 -2.97 -22.94 -4.72
N TYR A 131 -4.06 -23.07 -3.95
CA TYR A 131 -4.92 -21.92 -3.63
C TYR A 131 -4.34 -21.07 -2.52
N MET A 132 -3.79 -21.68 -1.46
CA MET A 132 -3.09 -20.94 -0.41
C MET A 132 -1.81 -20.26 -0.93
N ARG A 133 -1.12 -20.86 -1.89
CA ARG A 133 -0.04 -20.19 -2.64
C ARG A 133 -0.50 -18.90 -3.30
N LEU A 134 -1.67 -18.92 -3.95
CA LEU A 134 -2.24 -17.72 -4.56
C LEU A 134 -2.60 -16.67 -3.51
N VAL A 135 -3.07 -17.09 -2.32
CA VAL A 135 -3.30 -16.16 -1.20
C VAL A 135 -2.02 -15.47 -0.79
N TYR A 136 -0.92 -16.20 -0.52
CA TYR A 136 0.37 -15.59 -0.17
C TYR A 136 0.90 -14.66 -1.27
N SER A 137 0.80 -15.10 -2.53
CA SER A 137 1.24 -14.31 -3.67
C SER A 137 0.41 -13.03 -3.83
N ALA A 138 -0.91 -13.10 -3.64
CA ALA A 138 -1.78 -11.93 -3.64
C ALA A 138 -1.47 -11.00 -2.47
N SER A 139 -1.22 -11.54 -1.27
CA SER A 139 -0.81 -10.74 -0.11
C SER A 139 0.48 -9.95 -0.36
N PHE A 140 1.46 -10.53 -1.07
CA PHE A 140 2.65 -9.81 -1.51
C PHE A 140 2.30 -8.61 -2.42
N PHE A 141 1.40 -8.79 -3.39
CA PHE A 141 1.01 -7.68 -4.26
C PHE A 141 0.13 -6.63 -3.56
N ILE A 142 -0.63 -7.01 -2.53
CA ILE A 142 -1.35 -6.04 -1.69
C ILE A 142 -0.36 -5.20 -0.88
N SER A 143 0.69 -5.82 -0.32
CA SER A 143 1.63 -5.10 0.56
C SER A 143 2.39 -3.98 -0.16
N VAL A 144 2.59 -4.10 -1.47
CA VAL A 144 3.16 -3.03 -2.32
C VAL A 144 2.42 -1.69 -2.18
N TYR A 145 1.10 -1.70 -1.96
CA TYR A 145 0.32 -0.48 -1.81
C TYR A 145 0.63 0.28 -0.52
N TYR A 146 1.22 -0.39 0.48
CA TYR A 146 1.77 0.28 1.66
C TYR A 146 2.94 1.22 1.28
N ALA A 147 3.85 0.77 0.42
CA ALA A 147 4.96 1.58 -0.07
C ALA A 147 4.51 2.78 -0.93
N PHE A 148 3.31 2.70 -1.52
CA PHE A 148 2.71 3.77 -2.34
C PHE A 148 1.99 4.86 -1.55
N GLN A 149 1.94 4.80 -0.21
CA GLN A 149 1.30 5.86 0.59
C GLN A 149 2.05 7.19 0.60
N ARG A 150 3.31 7.22 0.15
CA ARG A 150 4.12 8.45 0.08
C ARG A 150 3.66 9.35 -1.09
N THR A 151 3.18 10.53 -0.74
CA THR A 151 2.59 11.54 -1.66
C THR A 151 3.61 12.36 -2.45
N TRP A 152 4.90 12.08 -2.29
CA TRP A 152 6.00 12.80 -2.92
C TRP A 152 6.42 12.09 -4.21
N LYS A 153 6.83 12.87 -5.20
CA LYS A 153 7.24 12.34 -6.50
C LYS A 153 8.67 11.80 -6.41
N PRO A 154 8.97 10.56 -6.80
CA PRO A 154 10.36 10.13 -6.92
C PRO A 154 11.08 10.85 -8.07
N PHE A 155 12.40 10.97 -7.97
CA PHE A 155 13.21 11.47 -9.07
C PHE A 155 13.09 10.55 -10.28
N ASN A 156 12.92 11.17 -11.46
CA ASN A 156 12.94 10.43 -12.72
C ASN A 156 14.39 10.03 -13.01
N PRO A 157 14.71 8.73 -13.10
CA PRO A 157 16.08 8.28 -13.33
C PRO A 157 16.62 8.79 -14.67
N ILE A 158 17.93 9.02 -14.74
CA ILE A 158 18.60 9.28 -16.03
C ILE A 158 18.73 7.98 -16.83
N LEU A 159 18.84 8.07 -18.16
CA LEU A 159 19.05 6.89 -19.01
C LEU A 159 20.34 6.16 -18.59
N GLY A 160 20.25 4.85 -18.36
CA GLY A 160 21.36 4.02 -17.89
C GLY A 160 21.68 4.16 -16.40
N GLU A 161 20.90 4.93 -15.63
CA GLU A 161 20.96 4.87 -14.16
C GLU A 161 20.63 3.45 -13.72
N THR A 162 21.37 2.95 -12.73
CA THR A 162 21.16 1.64 -12.12
C THR A 162 20.99 1.76 -10.61
N TYR A 163 20.24 0.84 -10.02
CA TYR A 163 20.17 0.66 -8.57
C TYR A 163 20.25 -0.82 -8.22
N GLU A 164 20.96 -1.13 -7.13
CA GLU A 164 21.04 -2.48 -6.58
C GLU A 164 20.68 -2.50 -5.10
N LEU A 165 20.04 -3.58 -4.67
CA LEU A 165 19.77 -3.91 -3.28
C LEU A 165 20.21 -5.35 -3.03
N THR A 166 21.16 -5.53 -2.11
CA THR A 166 21.71 -6.84 -1.72
C THR A 166 21.49 -7.09 -0.24
N ASN A 167 21.45 -8.35 0.18
CA ASN A 167 21.34 -8.79 1.59
C ASN A 167 20.00 -8.42 2.27
N HIS A 168 18.93 -8.23 1.50
CA HIS A 168 17.58 -8.07 2.05
C HIS A 168 16.90 -9.45 2.16
N GLY A 169 17.15 -10.19 3.24
CA GLY A 169 16.58 -11.53 3.42
C GLY A 169 17.02 -12.53 2.34
N ASN A 170 18.32 -12.55 2.01
CA ASN A 170 18.90 -13.35 0.90
C ASN A 170 18.37 -13.02 -0.51
N LEU A 171 17.61 -11.93 -0.66
CA LEU A 171 17.21 -11.39 -1.95
C LEU A 171 18.31 -10.50 -2.52
N THR A 172 18.49 -10.61 -3.83
CA THR A 172 19.19 -9.63 -4.65
C THR A 172 18.21 -8.94 -5.58
N PHE A 173 18.32 -7.63 -5.74
CA PHE A 173 17.51 -6.84 -6.66
C PHE A 173 18.42 -5.90 -7.46
N ILE A 174 18.17 -5.80 -8.76
CA ILE A 174 18.80 -4.84 -9.66
C ILE A 174 17.73 -4.16 -10.51
N SER A 175 17.90 -2.86 -10.78
CA SER A 175 17.06 -2.14 -11.73
C SER A 175 17.87 -1.14 -12.56
N GLU A 176 17.37 -0.86 -13.75
CA GLU A 176 17.98 0.05 -14.72
C GLU A 176 16.90 0.90 -15.42
N GLN A 177 17.22 2.17 -15.65
CA GLN A 177 16.44 3.01 -16.55
C GLN A 177 16.82 2.73 -18.01
N VAL A 178 16.06 1.85 -18.66
CA VAL A 178 16.35 1.34 -20.02
C VAL A 178 15.85 2.23 -21.15
N SER A 179 15.00 3.21 -20.86
CA SER A 179 14.52 4.20 -21.85
C SER A 179 14.19 5.53 -21.19
N HIS A 180 14.35 6.63 -21.92
CA HIS A 180 13.99 7.99 -21.47
C HIS A 180 12.78 8.58 -22.22
N HIS A 181 12.54 8.17 -23.47
CA HIS A 181 11.42 8.65 -24.29
C HIS A 181 10.72 7.49 -25.02
N PRO A 182 9.70 6.86 -24.39
CA PRO A 182 9.15 7.16 -23.06
C PRO A 182 10.06 6.67 -21.92
N PRO A 183 9.90 7.19 -20.68
CA PRO A 183 10.63 6.68 -19.53
C PRO A 183 10.18 5.24 -19.21
N ILE A 184 11.13 4.30 -19.20
CA ILE A 184 10.90 2.90 -18.86
C ILE A 184 12.03 2.44 -17.95
N SER A 185 11.67 1.83 -16.83
CA SER A 185 12.59 1.18 -15.90
C SER A 185 12.36 -0.33 -15.93
N ALA A 186 13.44 -1.11 -15.93
CA ALA A 186 13.39 -2.55 -15.77
C ALA A 186 13.96 -2.93 -14.39
N GLY A 187 13.43 -3.97 -13.77
CA GLY A 187 13.91 -4.49 -12.49
C GLY A 187 13.81 -6.00 -12.44
N HIS A 188 14.76 -6.60 -11.73
CA HIS A 188 14.86 -8.04 -11.51
C HIS A 188 15.24 -8.29 -10.05
N ALA A 189 14.50 -9.18 -9.39
CA ALA A 189 14.82 -9.67 -8.06
C ALA A 189 14.90 -11.20 -8.05
N GLU A 190 15.83 -11.76 -7.27
CA GLU A 190 16.03 -13.20 -7.20
C GLU A 190 16.55 -13.62 -5.82
N ASN A 191 15.97 -14.71 -5.29
CA ASN A 191 16.48 -15.50 -4.16
C ASN A 191 16.34 -17.00 -4.48
N GLU A 192 16.46 -17.89 -3.49
CA GLU A 192 16.31 -19.34 -3.70
C GLU A 192 14.90 -19.79 -4.12
N HIS A 193 13.86 -19.03 -3.74
CA HIS A 193 12.46 -19.40 -3.89
C HIS A 193 11.79 -18.81 -5.13
N PHE A 194 12.18 -17.61 -5.56
CA PHE A 194 11.51 -16.94 -6.67
C PHE A 194 12.42 -16.06 -7.51
N THR A 195 11.93 -15.73 -8.72
CA THR A 195 12.37 -14.58 -9.49
C THR A 195 11.22 -13.60 -9.67
N TYR A 196 11.49 -12.30 -9.55
CA TYR A 196 10.55 -11.21 -9.77
C TYR A 196 11.07 -10.32 -10.89
N ASP A 197 10.30 -10.19 -11.97
CA ASP A 197 10.61 -9.31 -13.09
C ASP A 197 9.57 -8.21 -13.20
N ILE A 198 10.04 -6.96 -13.33
CA ILE A 198 9.20 -5.82 -13.58
C ILE A 198 9.74 -4.99 -14.75
N THR A 199 8.84 -4.57 -15.64
CA THR A 199 9.07 -3.48 -16.58
C THR A 199 8.03 -2.43 -16.30
N SER A 200 8.46 -1.26 -15.83
CA SER A 200 7.58 -0.16 -15.44
C SER A 200 7.65 0.96 -16.47
N LYS A 201 6.50 1.26 -17.07
CA LYS A 201 6.26 2.42 -17.92
C LYS A 201 5.10 3.20 -17.32
N VAL A 202 5.40 4.25 -16.58
CA VAL A 202 4.36 5.09 -15.98
C VAL A 202 3.82 6.07 -17.02
N LYS A 203 2.51 6.04 -17.24
CA LYS A 203 1.79 7.08 -17.98
C LYS A 203 0.92 7.86 -17.01
N THR A 204 0.86 9.18 -17.15
CA THR A 204 0.03 9.99 -16.25
C THR A 204 -1.00 10.83 -16.98
N LYS A 205 -2.03 11.26 -16.26
CA LYS A 205 -3.04 12.20 -16.73
C LYS A 205 -3.38 13.19 -15.63
N PHE A 206 -3.01 14.44 -15.83
CA PHE A 206 -3.35 15.50 -14.88
C PHE A 206 -4.78 15.99 -15.07
N LEU A 207 -5.55 16.05 -13.99
CA LEU A 207 -6.98 16.38 -13.98
C LEU A 207 -7.27 17.72 -13.27
N GLY A 208 -6.25 18.55 -13.05
CA GLY A 208 -6.39 19.83 -12.34
C GLY A 208 -5.97 19.74 -10.88
N ASN A 209 -6.85 19.30 -9.98
CA ASN A 209 -6.46 19.10 -8.57
C ASN A 209 -6.03 17.65 -8.25
N SER A 210 -6.02 16.77 -9.24
CA SER A 210 -5.62 15.37 -9.09
C SER A 210 -4.84 14.88 -10.31
N ILE A 211 -4.19 13.74 -10.17
CA ILE A 211 -3.46 13.04 -11.22
C ILE A 211 -3.81 11.56 -11.18
N GLU A 212 -4.06 10.99 -12.34
CA GLU A 212 -4.12 9.54 -12.52
C GLU A 212 -2.78 9.03 -13.03
N ILE A 213 -2.35 7.91 -12.47
CA ILE A 213 -1.11 7.21 -12.74
C ILE A 213 -1.49 5.83 -13.24
N TYR A 214 -1.10 5.54 -14.48
CA TYR A 214 -1.34 4.30 -15.16
C TYR A 214 -0.03 3.50 -15.17
N PRO A 215 0.08 2.44 -14.35
CA PRO A 215 1.23 1.54 -14.37
C PRO A 215 1.16 0.66 -15.61
N LEU A 216 1.77 1.10 -16.71
CA LEU A 216 1.89 0.27 -17.91
C LEU A 216 3.14 -0.60 -17.79
N GLY A 217 3.09 -1.78 -18.39
CA GLY A 217 4.22 -2.71 -18.41
C GLY A 217 3.83 -4.09 -17.92
N ARG A 218 4.79 -4.81 -17.35
CA ARG A 218 4.62 -6.20 -16.93
C ARG A 218 5.28 -6.42 -15.59
N THR A 219 4.57 -7.09 -14.69
CA THR A 219 5.10 -7.59 -13.43
C THR A 219 4.85 -9.09 -13.38
N ARG A 220 5.91 -9.87 -13.16
CA ARG A 220 5.87 -11.33 -13.17
C ARG A 220 6.67 -11.91 -12.01
N VAL A 221 6.12 -12.94 -11.40
CA VAL A 221 6.83 -13.78 -10.43
C VAL A 221 6.93 -15.19 -10.99
N THR A 222 8.09 -15.82 -10.84
CA THR A 222 8.25 -17.26 -11.04
C THR A 222 8.65 -17.89 -9.72
N LEU A 223 7.79 -18.75 -9.18
CA LEU A 223 8.06 -19.57 -8.01
C LEU A 223 8.86 -20.79 -8.46
N LYS A 224 10.06 -20.95 -7.93
CA LYS A 224 11.10 -21.84 -8.46
C LYS A 224 10.84 -23.30 -8.18
N ARG A 225 10.23 -23.65 -7.04
CA ARG A 225 10.02 -25.05 -6.65
C ARG A 225 9.20 -25.81 -7.68
N ASP A 226 8.10 -25.21 -8.12
CA ASP A 226 7.13 -25.84 -9.02
C ASP A 226 7.12 -25.21 -10.42
N GLY A 227 7.94 -24.17 -10.66
CA GLY A 227 7.97 -23.42 -11.92
C GLY A 227 6.69 -22.61 -12.19
N VAL A 228 5.93 -22.27 -11.15
CA VAL A 228 4.67 -21.53 -11.31
C VAL A 228 4.94 -20.09 -11.71
N ILE A 229 4.28 -19.64 -12.77
CA ILE A 229 4.39 -18.27 -13.28
C ILE A 229 3.14 -17.47 -12.93
N LEU A 230 3.33 -16.35 -12.24
CA LEU A 230 2.28 -15.43 -11.84
C LEU A 230 2.44 -14.09 -12.58
N ASP A 231 1.34 -13.57 -13.12
CA ASP A 231 1.31 -12.30 -13.86
C ASP A 231 0.33 -11.34 -13.19
N LEU A 232 0.79 -10.11 -12.92
CA LEU A 232 0.00 -9.09 -12.24
C LEU A 232 -0.46 -8.01 -13.22
N VAL A 233 -1.75 -7.72 -13.19
CA VAL A 233 -2.34 -6.48 -13.71
C VAL A 233 -2.77 -5.61 -12.52
N PRO A 234 -2.02 -4.54 -12.19
CA PRO A 234 -2.38 -3.64 -11.09
C PRO A 234 -3.48 -2.64 -11.49
N PRO A 235 -4.30 -2.14 -10.54
CA PRO A 235 -5.16 -0.99 -10.74
C PRO A 235 -4.36 0.27 -11.05
N LEU A 236 -5.06 1.30 -11.53
CA LEU A 236 -4.50 2.65 -11.61
C LEU A 236 -4.33 3.23 -10.20
N THR A 237 -3.45 4.21 -10.06
CA THR A 237 -3.30 5.00 -8.83
C THR A 237 -3.75 6.43 -9.10
N LYS A 238 -4.47 7.03 -8.16
CA LYS A 238 -4.89 8.43 -8.20
C LYS A 238 -4.30 9.18 -7.01
N VAL A 239 -3.62 10.29 -7.30
CA VAL A 239 -3.18 11.24 -6.26
C VAL A 239 -4.12 12.43 -6.32
N SER A 240 -4.86 12.64 -5.24
CA SER A 240 -5.85 13.70 -5.10
C SER A 240 -5.29 14.88 -4.31
N ASN A 241 -5.89 16.05 -4.48
CA ASN A 241 -5.56 17.27 -3.74
C ASN A 241 -4.08 17.68 -3.87
N LEU A 242 -3.59 17.78 -5.10
CA LEU A 242 -2.22 18.20 -5.39
C LEU A 242 -1.95 19.67 -5.02
N ILE A 243 -2.97 20.52 -5.14
CA ILE A 243 -2.85 21.98 -5.01
C ILE A 243 -3.79 22.50 -3.91
N PHE A 244 -5.02 22.02 -3.88
CA PHE A 244 -6.03 22.41 -2.91
C PHE A 244 -6.39 21.23 -2.00
N GLY A 245 -6.27 21.43 -0.69
CA GLY A 245 -6.52 20.43 0.35
C GLY A 245 -5.32 19.55 0.67
N ARG A 246 -5.51 18.62 1.60
CA ARG A 246 -4.51 17.61 1.97
C ARG A 246 -4.36 16.56 0.87
N THR A 247 -3.13 16.34 0.41
CA THR A 247 -2.82 15.33 -0.62
C THR A 247 -3.00 13.92 -0.08
N TRP A 248 -3.64 13.05 -0.87
CA TRP A 248 -3.86 11.65 -0.53
C TRP A 248 -3.81 10.77 -1.78
N ILE A 249 -3.61 9.47 -1.58
CA ILE A 249 -3.41 8.47 -2.64
C ILE A 249 -4.46 7.37 -2.50
N ASP A 250 -5.04 6.98 -3.63
CA ASP A 250 -5.96 5.86 -3.75
C ASP A 250 -5.62 5.04 -5.00
N SER A 251 -5.98 3.76 -5.02
CA SER A 251 -5.74 2.88 -6.16
C SER A 251 -7.00 2.10 -6.54
N PRO A 252 -8.05 2.79 -7.01
CA PRO A 252 -9.34 2.17 -7.23
C PRO A 252 -9.33 1.18 -8.40
N GLY A 253 -10.15 0.14 -8.28
CA GLY A 253 -10.39 -0.84 -9.33
C GLY A 253 -9.79 -2.21 -9.06
N GLU A 254 -9.67 -3.01 -10.11
CA GLU A 254 -9.28 -4.40 -10.00
C GLU A 254 -7.76 -4.56 -10.06
N MET A 255 -7.22 -5.29 -9.08
CA MET A 255 -5.94 -5.96 -9.18
C MET A 255 -6.17 -7.41 -9.56
N VAL A 256 -5.61 -7.85 -10.69
CA VAL A 256 -5.78 -9.20 -11.20
C VAL A 256 -4.44 -9.92 -11.17
N LEU A 257 -4.35 -10.96 -10.35
CA LEU A 257 -3.22 -11.87 -10.32
C LEU A 257 -3.62 -13.16 -11.04
N THR A 258 -2.91 -13.51 -12.11
CA THR A 258 -3.16 -14.72 -12.89
C THR A 258 -2.03 -15.73 -12.72
N ASN A 259 -2.34 -16.96 -12.34
CA ASN A 259 -1.43 -18.08 -12.51
C ASN A 259 -1.43 -18.49 -13.97
N MET A 260 -0.36 -18.18 -14.69
CA MET A 260 -0.22 -18.47 -16.12
C MET A 260 -0.04 -19.97 -16.41
N THR A 261 0.28 -20.76 -15.39
CA THR A 261 0.50 -22.21 -15.49
C THR A 261 -0.82 -22.97 -15.50
N THR A 262 -1.80 -22.53 -14.70
CA THR A 262 -3.10 -23.20 -14.53
C THR A 262 -4.26 -22.42 -15.14
N GLY A 263 -4.13 -21.10 -15.26
CA GLY A 263 -5.20 -20.17 -15.65
C GLY A 263 -6.01 -19.62 -14.48
N ASP A 264 -5.76 -20.08 -13.24
CA ASP A 264 -6.46 -19.59 -12.04
C ASP A 264 -6.16 -18.12 -11.78
N LYS A 265 -7.14 -17.41 -11.19
CA LYS A 265 -7.04 -15.97 -10.94
C LYS A 265 -7.48 -15.60 -9.54
N VAL A 266 -6.78 -14.61 -8.99
CA VAL A 266 -7.26 -13.82 -7.85
C VAL A 266 -7.60 -12.43 -8.39
N VAL A 267 -8.82 -11.98 -8.11
CA VAL A 267 -9.29 -10.63 -8.46
C VAL A 267 -9.62 -9.92 -7.16
N LEU A 268 -8.89 -8.84 -6.88
CA LEU A 268 -9.10 -7.99 -5.69
C LEU A 268 -9.63 -6.65 -6.15
N TYR A 269 -10.74 -6.20 -5.56
CA TYR A 269 -11.37 -4.94 -5.90
C TYR A 269 -11.06 -3.90 -4.83
N PHE A 270 -10.20 -2.94 -5.17
CA PHE A 270 -9.90 -1.81 -4.32
C PHE A 270 -11.07 -0.82 -4.41
N GLN A 271 -11.80 -0.68 -3.30
CA GLN A 271 -12.95 0.20 -3.26
C GLN A 271 -12.49 1.66 -3.40
N PRO A 272 -13.08 2.44 -4.33
CA PRO A 272 -12.76 3.85 -4.43
C PRO A 272 -13.10 4.56 -3.12
N CYS A 273 -12.18 5.40 -2.65
CA CYS A 273 -12.47 6.26 -1.50
C CYS A 273 -13.64 7.20 -1.84
N GLY A 274 -14.66 7.21 -0.98
CA GLY A 274 -15.76 8.15 -1.01
C GLY A 274 -15.31 9.58 -0.67
N TRP A 275 -16.27 10.50 -0.64
CA TRP A 275 -16.00 11.88 -0.20
C TRP A 275 -15.47 11.88 1.25
N PHE A 276 -14.53 12.79 1.54
CA PHE A 276 -13.92 12.97 2.87
C PHE A 276 -13.19 11.76 3.45
N GLY A 277 -12.71 10.83 2.61
CA GLY A 277 -11.93 9.67 3.08
C GLY A 277 -12.76 8.48 3.56
N TYR A 278 -14.08 8.50 3.37
CA TYR A 278 -14.94 7.34 3.65
C TYR A 278 -14.51 6.12 2.81
N GLY A 279 -14.23 4.98 3.45
CA GLY A 279 -13.81 3.75 2.74
C GLY A 279 -12.32 3.68 2.39
N TYR A 280 -11.47 4.42 3.11
CA TYR A 280 -10.03 4.38 2.92
C TYR A 280 -9.46 2.97 3.17
N PHE A 281 -8.74 2.41 2.19
CA PHE A 281 -8.11 1.09 2.22
C PHE A 281 -9.03 -0.12 2.43
N THR A 282 -10.32 -0.04 2.06
CA THR A 282 -11.19 -1.22 2.08
C THR A 282 -11.03 -2.06 0.80
N PHE A 283 -10.89 -3.37 1.00
CA PHE A 283 -10.74 -4.41 -0.01
C PHE A 283 -11.81 -5.49 0.15
#